data_AF-A0A3R7P2T1-F1
#
_entry.id   AF-A0A3R7P2T1-F1
#
_cell.length_a   1.000
_cell.length_b   1.000
_cell.length_c   1.000
_cell.angle_alpha   90.00
_cell.angle_beta   90.00
_cell.angle_gamma   90.00
#
_symmetry.space_group_name_H-M   'P 1'
#
loop_
_entity.id
_entity.type
_entity.pdbx_description
1 polymer ?
#
loop_
_entity_poly.entity_id
_entity_poly.type
_entity_poly.pdbx_seq_one_letter_code
_entity_poly.pdbx_strand_id
1 'polypeptide(L)' 'MRITHKRFHKTEKKRVSVDRINNKLALSKPELRQALELLAEKGLLSLETIGGPWLYGHIKLTKKGVEYVQKIEKKKV' A
#
# COMPACT_ATOMS: atom_id res chain seq x y z
N MET A 1 21.99 3.97 -21.98
CA MET A 1 20.88 4.86 -21.58
C MET A 1 20.65 4.72 -20.08
N ARG A 2 20.73 5.83 -19.32
CA ARG A 2 20.58 5.86 -17.87
C ARG A 2 19.09 5.89 -17.51
N ILE A 3 18.64 4.97 -16.67
CA ILE A 3 17.43 5.16 -15.86
C ILE A 3 17.84 4.94 -14.41
N THR A 4 18.54 5.93 -13.84
CA THR A 4 18.69 6.04 -12.39
C THR A 4 17.32 6.43 -11.83
N HIS A 5 16.58 5.46 -11.29
CA HIS A 5 15.36 5.76 -10.54
C HIS A 5 15.74 6.66 -9.35
N LYS A 6 15.22 7.89 -9.42
CA LYS A 6 15.42 8.99 -8.46
C LYS A 6 15.38 8.50 -7.01
N ARG A 7 16.37 8.94 -6.22
CA ARG A 7 16.37 8.89 -4.76
C ARG A 7 15.10 9.57 -4.23
N PHE A 8 14.16 8.80 -3.72
CA PHE A 8 13.00 9.34 -3.01
C PHE A 8 13.43 9.84 -1.64
N HIS A 9 13.18 11.12 -1.39
CA HIS A 9 13.57 11.83 -0.18
C HIS A 9 12.85 11.29 1.07
N LYS A 10 13.61 11.26 2.18
CA LYS A 10 13.34 10.60 3.46
C LYS A 10 12.20 11.22 4.31
N THR A 11 11.36 12.10 3.76
CA THR A 11 10.49 12.98 4.58
C THR A 11 9.00 12.99 4.25
N GLU A 12 8.50 12.23 3.27
CA GLU A 12 7.07 12.16 2.99
C GLU A 12 6.43 10.86 3.50
N LYS A 13 5.74 10.95 4.65
CA LYS A 13 4.76 10.01 5.23
C LYS A 13 4.51 8.73 4.41
N LYS A 14 5.40 7.74 4.61
CA LYS A 14 5.34 6.29 4.31
C LYS A 14 4.32 5.86 3.23
N ARG A 15 4.59 6.20 1.97
CA ARG A 15 4.03 5.43 0.84
C ARG A 15 4.75 4.09 0.76
N VAL A 16 4.01 3.01 0.49
CA VAL A 16 4.56 1.64 0.39
C VAL A 16 4.29 1.12 -1.01
N SER A 17 5.32 0.54 -1.65
CA SER A 17 5.15 -0.04 -2.97
C SER A 17 4.29 -1.31 -2.91
N VAL A 18 3.40 -1.46 -3.89
CA VAL A 18 2.52 -2.63 -4.00
C VAL A 18 3.33 -3.89 -4.28
N ASP A 19 4.41 -3.77 -5.05
CA ASP A 19 5.36 -4.85 -5.28
C ASP A 19 5.93 -5.42 -3.97
N ARG A 20 6.35 -4.55 -3.04
CA ARG A 20 6.87 -4.98 -1.73
C ARG A 20 5.81 -5.65 -0.87
N ILE A 21 4.54 -5.27 -1.01
CA ILE A 21 3.42 -5.92 -0.33
C ILE A 21 3.23 -7.32 -0.89
N ASN A 22 3.23 -7.46 -2.22
CA ASN A 22 3.03 -8.76 -2.84
C ASN A 22 4.17 -9.73 -2.56
N ASN A 23 5.42 -9.25 -2.53
CA ASN A 23 6.56 -10.08 -2.15
C ASN A 23 6.45 -10.67 -0.75
N LYS A 24 5.62 -10.10 0.14
CA LYS A 24 5.36 -10.62 1.48
C LYS A 24 4.12 -11.49 1.57
N LEU A 25 3.06 -11.13 0.86
CA LEU A 25 1.77 -11.82 0.95
C LEU A 25 1.65 -12.98 -0.06
N ALA A 26 2.51 -12.99 -1.09
CA ALA A 26 2.52 -13.95 -2.19
C ALA A 26 1.13 -14.16 -2.83
N LEU A 27 0.37 -13.06 -3.00
CA LEU A 27 -0.95 -13.09 -3.60
C LEU A 27 -0.86 -13.07 -5.12
N SER A 28 -1.88 -13.64 -5.76
CA SER A 28 -2.07 -13.46 -7.19
C SER A 28 -2.47 -12.01 -7.52
N LYS A 29 -2.26 -11.59 -8.78
CA LYS A 29 -2.67 -10.26 -9.27
C LYS A 29 -4.13 -9.90 -8.95
N PRO A 30 -5.13 -10.76 -9.23
CA PRO A 30 -6.53 -10.43 -8.93
C PRO A 30 -6.79 -10.33 -7.43
N GLU A 31 -6.21 -11.22 -6.60
CA GLU A 31 -6.40 -11.19 -5.14
C GLU A 31 -5.83 -9.91 -4.52
N LEU A 32 -4.60 -9.55 -4.88
CA LEU A 32 -3.96 -8.34 -4.37
C LEU A 32 -4.76 -7.10 -4.77
N ARG A 33 -5.19 -7.04 -6.04
CA ARG A 33 -5.99 -5.92 -6.55
C ARG A 33 -7.30 -5.79 -5.77
N GLN A 34 -8.05 -6.88 -5.65
CA GLN A 34 -9.34 -6.89 -4.97
C GLN A 34 -9.19 -6.51 -3.49
N ALA A 35 -8.15 -7.00 -2.82
CA ALA A 35 -7.85 -6.63 -1.43
C ALA A 35 -7.54 -5.13 -1.28
N LEU A 36 -6.75 -4.56 -2.18
CA LEU A 36 -6.39 -3.16 -2.16
C LEU A 36 -7.58 -2.24 -2.47
N GLU A 37 -8.40 -2.59 -3.46
CA GLU A 37 -9.64 -1.88 -3.81
C GLU A 37 -10.62 -1.90 -2.63
N LEU A 38 -10.88 -3.07 -2.03
CA LEU A 38 -11.77 -3.20 -0.87
C LEU A 38 -11.33 -2.35 0.34
N LEU A 39 -10.02 -2.33 0.63
CA LEU A 39 -9.49 -1.54 1.74
C LEU A 39 -9.51 -0.03 1.44
N ALA A 40 -9.37 0.36 0.17
CA ALA A 40 -9.52 1.73 -0.27
C ALA A 40 -10.99 2.20 -0.19
N GLU A 41 -11.95 1.37 -0.63
CA GLU A 41 -13.39 1.62 -0.49
C GLU A 41 -13.81 1.80 0.97
N LYS A 42 -13.21 1.02 1.89
CA LYS A 42 -13.42 1.19 3.34
C LYS A 42 -12.78 2.45 3.92
N GLY A 43 -12.03 3.20 3.11
CA GLY A 43 -11.32 4.41 3.49
C GLY A 43 -10.11 4.14 4.39
N LEU A 44 -9.57 2.92 4.39
CA LEU A 44 -8.41 2.53 5.20
C LEU A 44 -7.09 2.76 4.46
N LEU A 45 -7.12 2.67 3.13
CA LEU A 45 -5.97 2.90 2.24
C LEU A 45 -6.29 3.99 1.21
N SER A 46 -5.22 4.65 0.74
CA SER A 46 -5.21 5.50 -0.45
C SER A 46 -4.35 4.84 -1.52
N LEU A 47 -4.87 4.73 -2.74
CA LEU A 47 -4.20 4.22 -3.93
C LEU A 47 -3.53 5.42 -4.63
N GLU A 48 -2.24 5.64 -4.38
CA GLU A 48 -1.56 6.92 -4.69
C GLU A 48 -0.99 6.98 -6.10
N THR A 49 -0.75 5.83 -6.73
CA THR A 49 -0.14 5.77 -8.07
C THR A 49 -0.84 4.70 -8.88
N ILE A 50 -1.38 5.09 -10.04
CA ILE A 50 -1.90 4.18 -11.04
C ILE A 50 -0.75 3.81 -11.99
N GLY A 51 -0.60 2.52 -12.28
CA GLY A 51 0.44 1.97 -13.15
C GLY A 51 1.30 0.90 -12.47
N GLY A 52 2.08 0.19 -13.29
CA GLY A 52 2.94 -0.92 -12.88
C GLY A 52 2.30 -2.32 -13.08
N PRO A 53 3.03 -3.40 -12.77
CA PRO A 53 2.61 -4.77 -13.05
C PRO A 53 1.33 -5.23 -12.34
N TRP A 54 0.90 -4.43 -11.34
CA TRP A 54 -0.17 -4.71 -10.38
C TRP A 54 -1.28 -3.65 -10.41
N LEU A 55 -1.35 -2.82 -11.47
CA LEU A 55 -2.25 -1.67 -11.64
C LEU A 55 -2.02 -0.49 -10.69
N TYR A 56 -1.53 -0.74 -9.47
CA TYR A 56 -1.18 0.28 -8.50
C TYR A 56 0.31 0.22 -8.17
N GLY A 57 0.98 1.37 -8.15
CA GLY A 57 2.41 1.45 -7.84
C GLY A 57 2.67 1.56 -6.34
N HIS A 58 1.91 2.44 -5.67
CA HIS A 58 2.09 2.76 -4.26
C HIS A 58 0.75 2.95 -3.55
N ILE A 59 0.73 2.58 -2.28
CA ILE A 59 -0.39 2.80 -1.38
C ILE A 59 0.05 3.53 -0.11
N LYS A 60 -0.92 4.08 0.61
CA LYS A 60 -0.70 4.74 1.90
C LYS A 60 -1.87 4.47 2.84
N LEU A 61 -1.60 4.26 4.13
CA LEU A 61 -2.65 4.24 5.15
C LEU A 61 -3.26 5.64 5.32
N THR A 62 -4.59 5.69 5.37
CA THR A 62 -5.32 6.90 5.79
C THR A 62 -5.20 7.06 7.31
N LYS A 63 -5.62 8.21 7.85
CA LYS A 63 -5.73 8.39 9.31
C LYS A 63 -6.61 7.30 9.94
N LYS A 64 -7.77 7.03 9.32
CA LYS A 64 -8.69 5.95 9.70
C LYS A 64 -8.02 4.57 9.65
N GLY A 65 -7.20 4.32 8.63
CA GLY A 65 -6.41 3.09 8.50
C GLY A 65 -5.42 2.90 9.65
N VAL A 66 -4.71 3.95 10.05
CA VAL A 66 -3.78 3.91 11.19
C VAL A 66 -4.53 3.62 12.50
N GLU A 67 -5.63 4.32 12.76
CA GLU A 67 -6.46 4.08 13.95
C GLU A 67 -7.03 2.66 13.99
N TYR A 68 -7.43 2.12 12.85
CA TYR A 68 -7.94 0.77 12.72
C TYR A 68 -6.89 -0.28 13.10
N VAL A 69 -5.65 -0.13 12.59
CA VAL A 69 -4.54 -1.02 12.95
C VAL A 69 -4.22 -0.93 14.43
N GLN A 70 -4.14 0.28 15.00
CA GLN A 70 -3.89 0.46 16.44
C GLN A 70 -4.97 -0.20 17.31
N LYS A 71 -6.24 -0.16 16.89
CA LYS A 71 -7.33 -0.85 17.60
C LYS A 71 -7.18 -2.37 17.54
N ILE A 72 -6.74 -2.93 16.41
CA ILE A 72 -6.50 -4.37 16.26
C ILE A 72 -5.30 -4.81 17.08
N GLU A 73 -4.20 -4.05 17.05
CA GLU A 73 -2.99 -4.35 17.82
C GLU A 73 -3.27 -4.35 19.33
N LYS A 74 -4.05 -3.37 19.82
CA LYS A 74 -4.46 -3.30 21.23
C LYS A 74 -5.40 -4.43 21.67
N LYS A 75 -6.20 -4.99 20.75
CA LYS A 75 -7.10 -6.13 21.02
C LYS A 75 -6.39 -7.48 21.03
N LYS A 76 -5.15 -7.55 20.54
CA LYS A 76 -4.32 -8.77 20.54
C LYS A 76 -3.53 -8.96 21.83
N VAL A 77 -3.65 -8.06 22.80
CA VAL A 77 -3.03 -8.12 24.13
C VAL A 77 -4.07 -8.56 25.15
#